data_AF-A4T1L9-F1
#
_entry.id   AF-A4T1L9-F1
#
_cell.length_a   1.000
_cell.length_b   1.000
_cell.length_c   1.000
_cell.angle_alpha   90.00
_cell.angle_beta   90.00
_cell.angle_gamma   90.00
#
_symmetry.space_group_name_H-M   'P 1'
#
loop_
_entity.id
_entity.type
_entity.pdbx_description
1 polymer ?
#
loop_
_entity_poly.entity_id
_entity_poly.type
_entity_poly.pdbx_seq_one_letter_code
_entity_poly.pdbx_strand_id
1 'polypeptide(L)'
;MKNIALCFDRDRDGVAESTNASVSAVLLQRSADQIVWSPTCPGHRRGAFGAGHTALDAARAAVAGAYGFLVDEWAPGDRLFLFGAGRGAVSAYALARLLGTVGVLNGDVPGWTTDDFREYALSTYALPRTPRDAADWRRIAGVVAGLSDRDDVAVEVAFLGLWDCVAPAGFARAGAVGRLPTVRSARHAVAIDGGYPHPGPQLLGGAAGGGVEEVWFRGTHGDVTGGRGARPWLAGVALDWVLDGAVRAGAALRQCPERYATRGADALAGGVPAVTFRKVPEEATVHASVQCFLRAHPSYWRRLPSRVVWADPDWDARSERLVPGSAAPPPAAEIPALVAAS
;
A
#
# COMPACT_ATOMS: atom_id res chain seq x y z
N MET A 1 -4.51 0.13 -23.09
CA MET A 1 -3.73 0.59 -21.92
C MET A 1 -4.71 0.96 -20.83
N LYS A 2 -4.78 0.15 -19.78
CA LYS A 2 -5.61 0.37 -18.60
C LYS A 2 -4.74 0.38 -17.33
N ASN A 3 -5.31 0.89 -16.25
CA ASN A 3 -4.77 0.78 -14.91
C ASN A 3 -5.32 -0.49 -14.25
N ILE A 4 -4.45 -1.26 -13.60
CA ILE A 4 -4.82 -2.44 -12.82
C ILE A 4 -4.36 -2.21 -11.38
N ALA A 5 -5.31 -2.05 -10.47
CA ALA A 5 -5.02 -1.86 -9.05
C ALA A 5 -5.33 -3.11 -8.23
N LEU A 6 -4.35 -3.61 -7.48
CA LEU A 6 -4.48 -4.80 -6.64
C LEU A 6 -4.34 -4.41 -5.17
N CYS A 7 -5.40 -4.61 -4.40
CA CYS A 7 -5.48 -4.21 -3.00
C CYS A 7 -5.45 -5.44 -2.07
N PHE A 8 -4.31 -5.64 -1.41
CA PHE A 8 -4.05 -6.70 -0.46
C PHE A 8 -4.50 -6.29 0.95
N ASP A 9 -5.75 -6.62 1.28
CA ASP A 9 -6.25 -6.52 2.64
C ASP A 9 -6.03 -7.81 3.44
N ARG A 10 -6.15 -7.73 4.77
CA ARG A 10 -6.12 -8.89 5.66
C ARG A 10 -7.34 -9.76 5.42
N ASP A 11 -7.08 -11.05 5.29
CA ASP A 11 -8.06 -12.09 5.59
C ASP A 11 -8.02 -12.34 7.10
N ARG A 12 -8.99 -11.82 7.85
CA ARG A 12 -9.32 -12.30 9.19
C ARG A 12 -10.83 -12.46 9.30
N ASP A 13 -11.24 -13.70 9.52
CA ASP A 13 -12.42 -14.06 10.30
C ASP A 13 -13.77 -13.51 9.83
N GLY A 14 -13.97 -13.26 8.53
CA GLY A 14 -15.30 -12.99 7.96
C GLY A 14 -16.00 -11.71 8.45
N VAL A 15 -15.30 -10.84 9.19
CA VAL A 15 -15.79 -9.51 9.57
C VAL A 15 -15.10 -8.48 8.68
N ALA A 16 -15.88 -7.73 7.91
CA ALA A 16 -15.36 -6.66 7.06
C ALA A 16 -14.79 -5.52 7.91
N GLU A 17 -13.51 -5.63 8.28
CA GLU A 17 -12.77 -4.55 8.94
C GLU A 17 -12.03 -3.74 7.88
N SER A 18 -12.41 -2.46 7.71
CA SER A 18 -11.86 -1.60 6.67
C SER A 18 -10.45 -1.11 7.02
N THR A 19 -9.41 -1.81 6.55
CA THR A 19 -8.05 -1.27 6.53
C THR A 19 -7.89 -0.25 5.41
N ASN A 20 -6.80 0.51 5.42
CA ASN A 20 -6.48 1.44 4.35
C ASN A 20 -6.36 0.76 2.98
N ALA A 21 -6.02 -0.54 2.92
CA ALA A 21 -6.01 -1.29 1.67
C ALA A 21 -7.42 -1.59 1.14
N SER A 22 -8.38 -1.99 1.99
CA SER A 22 -9.78 -2.14 1.53
C SER A 22 -10.45 -0.81 1.26
N VAL A 23 -10.17 0.22 2.04
CA VAL A 23 -10.63 1.59 1.75
C VAL A 23 -10.11 2.03 0.38
N SER A 24 -8.83 1.79 0.07
CA SER A 24 -8.28 2.06 -1.26
C SER A 24 -9.04 1.33 -2.36
N ALA A 25 -9.39 0.05 -2.16
CA ALA A 25 -10.18 -0.72 -3.12
C ALA A 25 -11.58 -0.13 -3.37
N VAL A 26 -12.15 0.60 -2.40
CA VAL A 26 -13.44 1.29 -2.53
C VAL A 26 -13.28 2.66 -3.21
N LEU A 27 -12.20 3.38 -2.90
CA LEU A 27 -11.92 4.73 -3.38
C LEU A 27 -11.35 4.78 -4.80
N LEU A 28 -10.66 3.74 -5.24
CA LEU A 28 -10.21 3.64 -6.62
C LEU A 28 -11.40 3.54 -7.58
N GLN A 29 -11.42 4.41 -8.58
CA GLN A 29 -12.48 4.44 -9.58
C GLN A 29 -12.45 3.16 -10.42
N ARG A 30 -13.59 2.47 -10.52
CA ARG A 30 -13.76 1.33 -11.44
C ARG A 30 -14.33 1.85 -12.76
N SER A 31 -13.64 1.58 -13.86
CA SER A 31 -14.02 1.99 -15.21
C SER A 31 -13.38 1.04 -16.25
N ALA A 32 -13.66 1.22 -17.53
CA ALA A 32 -12.97 0.48 -18.59
C ALA A 32 -11.44 0.70 -18.57
N ASP A 33 -11.00 1.89 -18.16
CA ASP A 33 -9.59 2.28 -18.12
C ASP A 33 -8.93 2.03 -16.76
N GLN A 34 -9.69 1.58 -15.75
CA GLN A 34 -9.15 1.23 -14.44
C GLN A 34 -9.95 0.12 -13.77
N ILE A 35 -9.32 -1.04 -13.61
CA ILE A 35 -9.88 -2.19 -12.91
C ILE A 35 -9.24 -2.34 -11.52
N VAL A 36 -10.02 -2.82 -10.56
CA VAL A 36 -9.61 -2.92 -9.16
C VAL A 36 -9.92 -4.31 -8.64
N TRP A 37 -8.89 -5.00 -8.18
CA TRP A 37 -8.97 -6.31 -7.54
C TRP A 37 -8.75 -6.18 -6.04
N SER A 38 -9.52 -6.94 -5.27
CA SER A 38 -9.24 -7.25 -3.87
C SER A 38 -9.69 -8.67 -3.54
N PRO A 39 -9.11 -9.32 -2.52
CA PRO A 39 -9.54 -10.65 -2.07
C PRO A 39 -11.03 -10.74 -1.69
N THR A 40 -11.65 -9.60 -1.40
CA THR A 40 -13.04 -9.45 -0.95
C THR A 40 -13.99 -8.99 -2.05
N CYS A 41 -13.54 -8.76 -3.28
CA CYS A 41 -14.41 -8.30 -4.38
C CYS A 41 -15.45 -9.38 -4.77
N PRO A 42 -16.76 -9.06 -4.82
CA PRO A 42 -17.79 -9.98 -5.31
C PRO A 42 -17.51 -10.41 -6.75
N GLY A 43 -17.63 -11.72 -7.03
CA GLY A 43 -17.47 -12.29 -8.38
C GLY A 43 -16.11 -12.91 -8.67
N HIS A 44 -15.09 -12.69 -7.82
CA HIS A 44 -13.84 -13.42 -7.93
C HIS A 44 -14.00 -14.81 -7.30
N ARG A 45 -13.83 -15.89 -8.09
CA ARG A 45 -13.79 -17.25 -7.53
C ARG A 45 -12.63 -17.30 -6.55
N ARG A 46 -12.87 -17.73 -5.30
CA ARG A 46 -11.80 -18.25 -4.45
C ARG A 46 -11.17 -19.39 -5.24
N GLY A 47 -10.01 -19.16 -5.84
CA GLY A 47 -9.24 -20.24 -6.45
C GLY A 47 -9.07 -21.34 -5.41
N ALA A 48 -9.03 -22.59 -5.85
CA ALA A 48 -8.86 -23.77 -5.00
C ALA A 48 -7.45 -23.85 -4.36
N PHE A 49 -6.86 -22.72 -3.99
CA PHE A 49 -5.62 -22.61 -3.25
C PHE A 49 -5.98 -22.62 -1.77
N GLY A 50 -5.69 -23.76 -1.13
CA GLY A 50 -6.26 -24.20 0.13
C GLY A 50 -6.32 -23.14 1.24
N ALA A 51 -7.30 -23.30 2.13
CA ALA A 51 -7.35 -22.61 3.40
C ALA A 51 -6.05 -22.87 4.17
N GLY A 52 -5.08 -21.98 4.01
CA GLY A 52 -3.79 -22.08 4.66
C GLY A 52 -3.98 -22.02 6.17
N HIS A 53 -3.46 -23.01 6.89
CA HIS A 53 -3.56 -23.04 8.35
C HIS A 53 -2.68 -21.96 9.01
N THR A 54 -1.77 -21.34 8.26
CA THR A 54 -0.82 -20.33 8.75
C THR A 54 -0.97 -18.97 8.05
N ALA A 55 -0.54 -17.90 8.71
CA ALA A 55 -0.51 -16.55 8.13
C ALA A 55 0.39 -16.43 6.88
N LEU A 56 1.42 -17.29 6.76
CA LEU A 56 2.29 -17.35 5.59
C LEU A 56 1.55 -17.96 4.39
N ASP A 57 0.79 -19.04 4.62
CA ASP A 57 0.04 -19.70 3.56
C ASP A 57 -1.10 -18.81 3.06
N ALA A 58 -1.80 -18.11 3.95
CA ALA A 58 -2.79 -17.10 3.57
C ALA A 58 -2.17 -15.97 2.73
N ALA A 59 -0.98 -15.49 3.11
CA ALA A 59 -0.27 -14.46 2.34
C ALA A 59 0.14 -14.95 0.94
N ARG A 60 0.54 -16.23 0.81
CA ARG A 60 0.82 -16.86 -0.50
C ARG A 60 -0.42 -17.02 -1.35
N ALA A 61 -1.53 -17.47 -0.75
CA ALA A 61 -2.80 -17.60 -1.44
C ALA A 61 -3.28 -16.24 -1.99
N ALA A 62 -3.10 -15.17 -1.22
CA ALA A 62 -3.40 -13.81 -1.69
C ALA A 62 -2.53 -13.39 -2.89
N VAL A 63 -1.21 -13.67 -2.85
CA VAL A 63 -0.31 -13.40 -3.99
C VAL A 63 -0.71 -14.22 -5.22
N ALA A 64 -1.03 -15.51 -5.04
CA ALA A 64 -1.45 -16.39 -6.12
C ALA A 64 -2.78 -15.94 -6.75
N GLY A 65 -3.76 -15.56 -5.93
CA GLY A 65 -5.05 -15.04 -6.42
C GLY A 65 -4.89 -13.76 -7.23
N ALA A 66 -4.08 -12.81 -6.74
CA ALA A 66 -3.77 -11.58 -7.46
C ALA A 66 -3.01 -11.84 -8.77
N TYR A 67 -2.07 -12.79 -8.74
CA TYR A 67 -1.30 -13.17 -9.92
C TYR A 67 -2.17 -13.85 -10.99
N GLY A 68 -3.08 -14.73 -10.57
CA GLY A 68 -4.06 -15.34 -11.49
C GLY A 68 -4.93 -14.27 -12.18
N PHE A 69 -5.43 -13.31 -11.40
CA PHE A 69 -6.15 -12.17 -11.98
C PHE A 69 -5.30 -11.36 -12.98
N LEU A 70 -4.01 -11.16 -12.70
CA LEU A 70 -3.12 -10.49 -13.66
C LEU A 70 -2.92 -11.30 -14.95
N VAL A 71 -2.83 -12.63 -14.86
CA VAL A 71 -2.71 -13.47 -16.07
C VAL A 71 -3.91 -13.29 -17.00
N ASP A 72 -5.10 -13.15 -16.44
CA ASP A 72 -6.33 -12.99 -17.20
C ASP A 72 -6.52 -11.56 -17.76
N GLU A 73 -6.06 -10.54 -17.01
CA GLU A 73 -6.40 -9.15 -17.29
C GLU A 73 -5.26 -8.29 -17.85
N TRP A 74 -4.00 -8.61 -17.54
CA TRP A 74 -2.88 -7.74 -17.88
C TRP A 74 -2.42 -7.92 -19.32
N ALA A 75 -2.25 -6.80 -20.03
CA ALA A 75 -1.58 -6.76 -21.31
C ALA A 75 -0.34 -5.83 -21.26
N PRO A 76 0.65 -6.04 -22.15
CA PRO A 76 1.77 -5.12 -22.28
C PRO A 76 1.30 -3.67 -22.46
N GLY A 77 1.87 -2.77 -21.66
CA GLY A 77 1.50 -1.35 -21.61
C GLY A 77 0.50 -1.00 -20.50
N ASP A 78 -0.18 -1.96 -19.88
CA ASP A 78 -1.03 -1.70 -18.72
C ASP A 78 -0.20 -1.33 -17.49
N ARG A 79 -0.74 -0.42 -16.67
CA ARG A 79 -0.05 0.12 -15.49
C ARG A 79 -0.52 -0.56 -14.22
N LEU A 80 0.43 -1.09 -13.44
CA LEU A 80 0.14 -1.81 -12.20
C LEU A 80 0.26 -0.91 -10.96
N PHE A 81 -0.76 -0.96 -10.10
CA PHE A 81 -0.81 -0.26 -8.82
C PHE A 81 -1.05 -1.30 -7.72
N LEU A 82 -0.14 -1.41 -6.76
CA LEU A 82 -0.20 -2.41 -5.70
C LEU A 82 -0.37 -1.72 -4.35
N PHE A 83 -1.35 -2.17 -3.56
CA PHE A 83 -1.65 -1.62 -2.25
C PHE A 83 -1.70 -2.71 -1.20
N GLY A 84 -1.14 -2.49 0.00
CA GLY A 84 -1.25 -3.47 1.07
C GLY A 84 -1.07 -2.91 2.46
N ALA A 85 -1.86 -3.42 3.42
CA ALA A 85 -1.84 -3.00 4.82
C ALA A 85 -1.41 -4.14 5.76
N GLY A 86 -0.46 -3.88 6.65
CA GLY A 86 0.06 -4.84 7.62
C GLY A 86 0.66 -6.09 6.98
N ARG A 87 0.00 -7.24 7.14
CA ARG A 87 0.40 -8.48 6.46
C ARG A 87 0.15 -8.44 4.95
N GLY A 88 -0.89 -7.73 4.51
CA GLY A 88 -1.17 -7.52 3.09
C GLY A 88 -0.08 -6.69 2.40
N ALA A 89 0.61 -5.83 3.14
CA ALA A 89 1.77 -5.07 2.62
C ALA A 89 2.91 -6.01 2.18
N VAL A 90 3.11 -7.12 2.91
CA VAL A 90 4.10 -8.15 2.53
C VAL A 90 3.68 -8.84 1.25
N SER A 91 2.39 -9.17 1.08
CA SER A 91 1.86 -9.77 -0.16
C SER A 91 1.99 -8.82 -1.35
N ALA A 92 1.66 -7.54 -1.18
CA ALA A 92 1.83 -6.53 -2.23
C ALA A 92 3.30 -6.38 -2.66
N TYR A 93 4.21 -6.30 -1.69
CA TYR A 93 5.65 -6.24 -1.94
C TYR A 93 6.19 -7.51 -2.61
N ALA A 94 5.75 -8.68 -2.14
CA ALA A 94 6.09 -9.98 -2.71
C ALA A 94 5.63 -10.09 -4.16
N LEU A 95 4.41 -9.67 -4.47
CA LEU A 95 3.92 -9.65 -5.84
C LEU A 95 4.75 -8.68 -6.70
N ALA A 96 5.04 -7.47 -6.22
CA ALA A 96 5.87 -6.50 -6.94
C ALA A 96 7.23 -7.10 -7.31
N ARG A 97 7.87 -7.80 -6.38
CA ARG A 97 9.12 -8.52 -6.65
C ARG A 97 8.94 -9.64 -7.65
N LEU A 98 7.90 -10.45 -7.48
CA LEU A 98 7.62 -11.58 -8.35
C LEU A 98 7.46 -11.10 -9.80
N LEU A 99 6.69 -10.05 -10.02
CA LEU A 99 6.50 -9.42 -11.33
C LEU A 99 7.81 -8.89 -11.94
N GLY A 100 8.69 -8.31 -11.12
CA GLY A 100 10.01 -7.90 -11.57
C GLY A 100 11.01 -9.04 -11.78
N THR A 101 10.67 -10.27 -11.38
CA THR A 101 11.56 -11.44 -11.48
C THR A 101 11.09 -12.40 -12.57
N VAL A 102 9.81 -12.78 -12.58
CA VAL A 102 9.26 -13.80 -13.49
C VAL A 102 8.23 -13.24 -14.47
N GLY A 103 7.89 -11.95 -14.35
CA GLY A 103 6.87 -11.33 -15.19
C GLY A 103 5.46 -11.85 -14.96
N VAL A 104 4.61 -11.63 -15.96
CA VAL A 104 3.29 -12.27 -16.08
C VAL A 104 3.42 -13.46 -17.03
N LEU A 105 3.15 -14.66 -16.51
CA LEU A 105 3.25 -15.94 -17.21
C LEU A 105 1.94 -16.23 -17.94
N ASN A 106 1.83 -15.72 -19.16
CA ASN A 106 0.64 -15.82 -20.02
C ASN A 106 0.87 -16.60 -21.33
N GLY A 107 1.96 -17.36 -21.42
CA GLY A 107 2.32 -18.14 -22.62
C GLY A 107 3.15 -19.37 -22.27
N ASP A 108 3.31 -20.23 -23.28
CA ASP A 108 3.97 -21.53 -23.11
C ASP A 108 5.47 -21.39 -22.83
N VAL A 109 5.94 -22.19 -21.88
CA VAL A 109 7.36 -22.35 -21.58
C VAL A 109 7.80 -23.71 -22.10
N PRO A 110 8.87 -23.81 -22.93
CA PRO A 110 9.33 -25.08 -23.45
C PRO A 110 9.56 -26.12 -22.35
N GLY A 111 8.89 -27.28 -22.48
CA GLY A 111 9.01 -28.39 -21.54
C GLY A 111 8.15 -28.29 -20.27
N TRP A 112 7.32 -27.25 -20.13
CA TRP A 112 6.37 -27.09 -19.03
C TRP A 112 4.99 -26.72 -19.56
N THR A 113 3.93 -27.14 -18.87
CA THR A 113 2.63 -26.48 -19.08
C THR A 113 2.68 -25.10 -18.40
N THR A 114 1.99 -24.12 -18.97
CA THR A 114 1.88 -22.77 -18.39
C THR A 114 1.36 -22.82 -16.95
N ASP A 115 0.43 -23.73 -16.66
CA ASP A 115 -0.15 -23.91 -15.34
C ASP A 115 0.86 -24.48 -14.33
N ASP A 116 1.61 -25.53 -14.71
CA ASP A 116 2.62 -26.16 -13.83
C ASP A 116 3.75 -25.18 -13.51
N PHE A 117 4.23 -24.44 -14.52
CA PHE A 117 5.29 -23.46 -14.32
C PHE A 117 4.83 -22.31 -13.42
N ARG A 118 3.59 -21.84 -13.60
CA ARG A 118 2.99 -20.82 -12.74
C ARG A 118 2.84 -21.32 -11.30
N GLU A 119 2.36 -22.54 -11.09
CA GLU A 119 2.27 -23.13 -9.74
C GLU A 119 3.65 -23.26 -9.08
N TYR A 120 4.65 -23.73 -9.83
CA TYR A 120 6.03 -23.79 -9.36
C TYR A 120 6.57 -22.40 -8.97
N ALA A 121 6.38 -21.41 -9.85
CA ALA A 121 6.88 -20.06 -9.61
C ALA A 121 6.21 -19.42 -8.37
N LEU A 122 4.89 -19.57 -8.23
CA LEU A 122 4.15 -19.03 -7.09
C LEU A 122 4.54 -19.72 -5.78
N SER A 123 4.63 -21.05 -5.76
CA SER A 123 5.00 -21.80 -4.56
C SER A 123 6.44 -21.53 -4.11
N THR A 124 7.35 -21.27 -5.06
CA THR A 124 8.79 -21.11 -4.81
C THR A 124 9.20 -19.66 -4.56
N TYR A 125 8.58 -18.70 -5.25
CA TYR A 125 9.07 -17.31 -5.31
C TYR A 125 8.14 -16.27 -4.69
N ALA A 126 6.84 -16.53 -4.52
CA ALA A 126 5.92 -15.54 -3.93
C ALA A 126 6.37 -15.12 -2.51
N LEU A 127 6.51 -16.08 -1.60
CA LEU A 127 7.02 -15.85 -0.25
C LEU A 127 7.95 -16.99 0.15
N PRO A 128 9.25 -16.90 -0.16
CA PRO A 128 10.17 -18.01 0.08
C PRO A 128 10.42 -18.24 1.57
N ARG A 129 10.63 -19.51 1.93
CA ARG A 129 11.05 -19.92 3.28
C ARG A 129 12.56 -19.79 3.49
N THR A 130 13.30 -19.68 2.40
CA THR A 130 14.75 -19.46 2.42
C THR A 130 15.04 -18.01 2.09
N PRO A 131 16.02 -17.39 2.78
CA PRO A 131 16.48 -16.07 2.42
C PRO A 131 17.05 -16.09 1.00
N ARG A 132 16.82 -15.01 0.27
CA ARG A 132 17.41 -14.75 -1.04
C ARG A 132 17.91 -13.33 -1.04
N ASP A 133 19.05 -13.06 -1.65
CA ASP A 133 19.59 -11.72 -1.82
C ASP A 133 19.25 -11.11 -3.20
N ALA A 134 19.66 -9.87 -3.44
CA ALA A 134 19.43 -9.20 -4.72
C ALA A 134 20.14 -9.87 -5.91
N ALA A 135 21.23 -10.62 -5.70
CA ALA A 135 21.91 -11.37 -6.74
C ALA A 135 21.14 -12.65 -7.10
N ASP A 136 20.58 -13.33 -6.11
CA ASP A 136 19.71 -14.50 -6.31
C ASP A 136 18.51 -14.14 -7.17
N TRP A 137 17.81 -13.03 -6.86
CA TRP A 137 16.66 -12.57 -7.64
C TRP A 137 17.02 -12.22 -9.08
N ARG A 138 18.17 -11.56 -9.31
CA ARG A 138 18.67 -11.29 -10.67
C ARG A 138 19.00 -12.57 -11.44
N ARG A 139 19.60 -13.56 -10.78
CA ARG A 139 19.88 -14.86 -11.41
C ARG A 139 18.58 -15.57 -11.81
N ILE A 140 17.58 -15.58 -10.94
CA ILE A 140 16.27 -16.17 -11.23
C ILE A 140 15.64 -15.47 -12.43
N ALA A 141 15.66 -14.14 -12.47
CA ALA A 141 15.12 -13.38 -13.59
C ALA A 141 15.80 -13.73 -14.93
N GLY A 142 17.13 -13.84 -14.96
CA GLY A 142 17.87 -14.23 -16.16
C GLY A 142 17.54 -15.65 -16.63
N VAL A 143 17.34 -16.60 -15.71
CA VAL A 143 16.90 -17.96 -16.06
C VAL A 143 15.50 -17.96 -16.65
N VAL A 144 14.55 -17.25 -16.04
CA VAL A 144 13.16 -17.18 -16.55
C VAL A 144 13.08 -16.48 -17.90
N ALA A 145 13.87 -15.43 -18.10
CA ALA A 145 14.02 -14.75 -19.39
C ALA A 145 14.52 -15.71 -20.47
N GLY A 146 15.60 -16.45 -20.20
CA GLY A 146 16.13 -17.46 -21.12
C GLY A 146 15.17 -18.61 -21.41
N LEU A 147 14.39 -19.07 -20.41
CA LEU A 147 13.37 -20.10 -20.61
C LEU A 147 12.18 -19.60 -21.46
N SER A 148 11.92 -18.30 -21.45
CA SER A 148 10.80 -17.70 -22.18
C SER A 148 11.20 -17.19 -23.57
N ASP A 149 12.45 -17.37 -23.98
CA ASP A 149 13.03 -16.77 -25.20
C ASP A 149 12.80 -15.25 -25.29
N ARG A 150 12.93 -14.56 -24.14
CA ARG A 150 12.80 -13.09 -24.04
C ARG A 150 14.05 -12.49 -23.43
N ASP A 151 14.42 -11.30 -23.89
CA ASP A 151 15.52 -10.51 -23.31
C ASP A 151 15.20 -10.02 -21.89
N ASP A 152 13.92 -9.73 -21.64
CA ASP A 152 13.41 -9.34 -20.34
C ASP A 152 11.98 -9.86 -20.13
N VAL A 153 11.70 -10.29 -18.90
CA VAL A 153 10.37 -10.73 -18.45
C VAL A 153 9.81 -9.79 -17.40
N ALA A 154 10.62 -8.85 -16.89
CA ALA A 154 10.22 -7.97 -15.81
C ALA A 154 9.03 -7.09 -16.19
N VAL A 155 8.05 -7.05 -15.30
CA VAL A 155 6.91 -6.14 -15.43
C VAL A 155 7.06 -5.00 -14.43
N GLU A 156 6.99 -3.77 -14.94
CA GLU A 156 7.07 -2.56 -14.13
C GLU A 156 5.81 -2.39 -13.28
N VAL A 157 6.00 -2.02 -12.01
CA VAL A 157 4.94 -1.56 -11.12
C VAL A 157 4.99 -0.04 -11.06
N ALA A 158 3.94 0.62 -11.55
CA ALA A 158 3.84 2.06 -11.59
C ALA A 158 3.81 2.68 -10.17
N PHE A 159 3.10 2.03 -9.24
CA PHE A 159 3.01 2.48 -7.86
C PHE A 159 2.87 1.33 -6.85
N LEU A 160 3.59 1.41 -5.74
CA LEU A 160 3.47 0.51 -4.59
C LEU A 160 3.16 1.28 -3.29
N GLY A 161 1.93 1.16 -2.79
CA GLY A 161 1.46 1.81 -1.55
C GLY A 161 1.35 0.83 -0.38
N LEU A 162 2.14 1.02 0.66
CA LEU A 162 2.19 0.14 1.83
C LEU A 162 1.86 0.89 3.13
N TRP A 163 1.12 0.23 4.03
CA TRP A 163 0.89 0.69 5.40
C TRP A 163 1.41 -0.33 6.42
N ASP A 164 2.29 0.15 7.30
CA ASP A 164 3.00 -0.51 8.40
C ASP A 164 3.24 -2.01 8.20
N CYS A 165 4.16 -2.35 7.31
CA CYS A 165 4.38 -3.73 6.87
C CYS A 165 4.80 -4.66 8.03
N VAL A 166 4.14 -5.83 8.14
CA VAL A 166 4.42 -6.84 9.18
C VAL A 166 4.60 -8.22 8.55
N ALA A 167 5.78 -8.82 8.71
CA ALA A 167 6.09 -10.15 8.20
C ALA A 167 5.30 -11.24 8.96
N PRO A 168 4.62 -12.16 8.26
CA PRO A 168 4.03 -13.33 8.92
C PRO A 168 5.14 -14.20 9.53
N ALA A 169 4.79 -14.95 10.57
CA ALA A 169 5.71 -15.94 11.16
C ALA A 169 6.13 -16.97 10.09
N GLY A 170 7.39 -17.38 10.10
CA GLY A 170 7.95 -18.32 9.13
C GLY A 170 8.38 -17.72 7.78
N PHE A 171 8.17 -16.41 7.56
CA PHE A 171 8.75 -15.71 6.41
C PHE A 171 10.25 -15.47 6.63
N ALA A 172 11.10 -15.87 5.67
CA ALA A 172 12.53 -15.63 5.73
C ALA A 172 12.84 -14.14 5.56
N ARG A 173 13.28 -13.51 6.66
CA ARG A 173 13.53 -12.06 6.72
C ARG A 173 14.88 -11.64 6.11
N ALA A 174 15.84 -12.55 5.99
CA ALA A 174 17.21 -12.19 5.65
C ALA A 174 17.43 -12.05 4.13
N GLY A 175 18.17 -11.01 3.73
CA GLY A 175 18.91 -10.98 2.46
C GLY A 175 18.43 -10.01 1.36
N ALA A 176 17.12 -9.79 1.17
CA ALA A 176 16.65 -9.00 0.02
C ALA A 176 15.52 -8.01 0.31
N VAL A 177 15.18 -7.69 1.56
CA VAL A 177 14.30 -6.52 1.74
C VAL A 177 15.08 -5.28 1.30
N GLY A 178 14.65 -4.67 0.21
CA GLY A 178 15.29 -3.51 -0.36
C GLY A 178 14.51 -2.97 -1.54
N ARG A 179 15.05 -1.91 -2.14
CA ARG A 179 14.49 -1.27 -3.32
C ARG A 179 14.22 -2.31 -4.42
N LEU A 180 13.02 -2.29 -4.97
CA LEU A 180 12.66 -3.08 -6.14
C LEU A 180 12.94 -2.24 -7.39
N PRO A 181 13.88 -2.64 -8.27
CA PRO A 181 14.25 -1.83 -9.45
C PRO A 181 13.09 -1.59 -10.41
N THR A 182 12.14 -2.52 -10.47
CA THR A 182 10.97 -2.49 -11.34
C THR A 182 9.79 -1.70 -10.75
N VAL A 183 9.93 -1.16 -9.55
CA VAL A 183 8.92 -0.28 -8.94
C VAL A 183 9.31 1.17 -9.23
N ARG A 184 8.51 1.84 -10.05
CA ARG A 184 8.75 3.23 -10.47
C ARG A 184 8.55 4.22 -9.33
N SER A 185 7.52 4.02 -8.51
CA SER A 185 7.24 4.87 -7.36
C SER A 185 6.62 4.05 -6.23
N ALA A 186 6.95 4.38 -4.99
CA ALA A 186 6.43 3.67 -3.82
C ALA A 186 6.30 4.60 -2.62
N ARG A 187 5.31 4.34 -1.78
CA ARG A 187 5.09 5.01 -0.52
C ARG A 187 4.83 3.98 0.58
N HIS A 188 5.63 4.03 1.64
CA HIS A 188 5.47 3.17 2.82
C HIS A 188 5.23 4.03 4.06
N ALA A 189 4.02 3.97 4.58
CA ALA A 189 3.67 4.62 5.85
C ALA A 189 4.01 3.69 7.02
N VAL A 190 4.83 4.13 7.96
CA VAL A 190 5.31 3.29 9.08
C VAL A 190 4.84 3.85 10.43
N ALA A 191 4.38 2.98 11.33
CA ALA A 191 3.92 3.39 12.65
C ALA A 191 5.08 3.60 13.65
N ILE A 192 5.18 4.81 14.22
CA ILE A 192 6.15 5.15 15.27
C ILE A 192 5.86 4.37 16.57
N ASP A 193 4.59 4.31 16.97
CA ASP A 193 4.17 3.65 18.21
C ASP A 193 3.74 2.18 17.98
N GLY A 194 4.13 1.60 16.83
CA GLY A 194 3.67 0.28 16.37
C GLY A 194 4.60 -0.89 16.71
N GLY A 195 5.04 -1.06 17.96
CA GLY A 195 6.00 -2.11 18.33
C GLY A 195 5.50 -3.53 18.04
N TYR A 196 5.93 -4.11 16.92
CA TYR A 196 5.68 -5.51 16.57
C TYR A 196 6.96 -6.34 16.75
N PRO A 197 6.89 -7.58 17.28
CA PRO A 197 8.06 -8.46 17.41
C PRO A 197 8.74 -8.80 16.08
N HIS A 198 8.03 -8.57 14.99
CA HIS A 198 8.30 -9.09 13.66
C HIS A 198 8.03 -8.01 12.59
N PRO A 199 8.83 -6.93 12.55
CA PRO A 199 8.69 -5.92 11.50
C PRO A 199 8.80 -6.57 10.12
N GLY A 200 7.95 -6.14 9.21
CA GLY A 200 8.00 -6.53 7.81
C GLY A 200 9.15 -5.84 7.08
N PRO A 201 9.23 -6.00 5.75
CA PRO A 201 10.20 -5.28 4.94
C PRO A 201 10.17 -3.77 5.21
N GLN A 202 11.28 -3.19 5.67
CA GLN A 202 11.54 -1.74 5.59
C GLN A 202 12.01 -1.46 4.17
N LEU A 203 11.23 -0.68 3.40
CA LEU A 203 11.48 -0.49 1.98
C LEU A 203 12.73 0.35 1.72
N LEU A 204 13.15 1.16 2.70
CA LEU A 204 14.33 2.00 2.62
C LEU A 204 15.50 1.40 3.40
N GLY A 205 16.30 0.57 2.72
CA GLY A 205 17.65 0.21 3.14
C GLY A 205 18.68 1.34 2.89
N GLY A 206 18.35 2.58 3.23
CA GLY A 206 19.23 3.75 3.07
C GLY A 206 19.13 4.42 1.69
N ALA A 207 19.10 5.76 1.71
CA ALA A 207 18.96 6.69 0.59
C ALA A 207 17.54 6.81 -0.03
N ALA A 208 16.79 7.80 0.48
CA ALA A 208 15.66 8.39 -0.21
C ALA A 208 16.12 8.91 -1.60
N GLY A 209 15.49 8.41 -2.67
CA GLY A 209 15.84 8.77 -4.03
C GLY A 209 15.11 7.89 -5.04
N GLY A 210 14.78 8.41 -6.22
CA GLY A 210 14.19 7.64 -7.31
C GLY A 210 12.78 7.09 -7.03
N GLY A 211 11.88 7.90 -6.44
CA GLY A 211 10.44 7.61 -6.37
C GLY A 211 9.97 6.73 -5.22
N VAL A 212 10.87 6.22 -4.35
CA VAL A 212 10.51 5.41 -3.18
C VAL A 212 10.61 6.25 -1.91
N GLU A 213 9.51 6.38 -1.18
CA GLU A 213 9.41 7.15 0.06
C GLU A 213 8.94 6.24 1.20
N GLU A 214 9.66 6.20 2.32
CA GLU A 214 9.20 5.61 3.57
C GLU A 214 9.12 6.71 4.62
N VAL A 215 7.93 6.90 5.16
CA VAL A 215 7.60 8.02 6.03
C VAL A 215 6.95 7.49 7.30
N TRP A 216 7.41 8.01 8.43
CA TRP A 216 6.98 7.59 9.76
C TRP A 216 5.82 8.47 10.25
N PHE A 217 4.76 7.82 10.70
CA PHE A 217 3.52 8.42 11.19
C PHE A 217 3.32 8.09 12.67
N ARG A 218 2.74 9.04 13.40
CA ARG A 218 2.35 8.82 14.80
C ARG A 218 1.26 7.76 14.90
N GLY A 219 1.25 7.01 16.00
CA GLY A 219 0.21 6.07 16.34
C GLY A 219 0.69 4.63 16.30
N THR A 220 -0.19 3.73 16.75
CA THR A 220 0.04 2.29 16.74
C THR A 220 -0.10 1.73 15.32
N HIS A 221 0.15 0.43 15.16
CA HIS A 221 -0.07 -0.27 13.90
C HIS A 221 -1.44 0.03 13.28
N GLY A 222 -2.52 -0.08 14.07
CA GLY A 222 -3.88 0.19 13.60
C GLY A 222 -4.09 1.65 13.19
N ASP A 223 -3.43 2.59 13.85
CA ASP A 223 -3.52 4.02 13.52
C ASP A 223 -2.83 4.37 12.19
N VAL A 224 -2.05 3.47 11.60
CA VAL A 224 -1.45 3.63 10.26
C VAL A 224 -2.10 2.70 9.24
N THR A 225 -2.47 1.47 9.63
CA THR A 225 -3.10 0.50 8.72
C THR A 225 -4.60 0.64 8.59
N GLY A 226 -5.27 1.33 9.52
CA GLY A 226 -6.72 1.19 9.74
C GLY A 226 -7.08 -0.14 10.39
N GLY A 227 -8.37 -0.50 10.34
CA GLY A 227 -8.93 -1.71 10.96
C GLY A 227 -9.46 -1.51 12.38
N ARG A 228 -9.85 -2.60 13.06
CA ARG A 228 -10.49 -2.52 14.38
C ARG A 228 -9.60 -1.90 15.44
N GLY A 229 -10.15 -0.92 16.16
CA GLY A 229 -9.45 -0.20 17.22
C GLY A 229 -8.53 0.92 16.72
N ALA A 230 -8.41 1.11 15.41
CA ALA A 230 -7.70 2.25 14.83
C ALA A 230 -8.44 3.55 15.13
N ARG A 231 -7.70 4.65 15.25
CA ARG A 231 -8.25 6.00 15.16
C ARG A 231 -8.42 6.37 13.69
N PRO A 232 -9.66 6.54 13.18
CA PRO A 232 -9.90 6.81 11.76
C PRO A 232 -9.15 8.04 11.24
N TRP A 233 -9.02 9.06 12.09
CA TRP A 233 -8.31 10.30 11.77
C TRP A 233 -6.81 10.08 11.51
N LEU A 234 -6.13 9.31 12.38
CA LEU A 234 -4.71 9.00 12.18
C LEU A 234 -4.48 8.09 10.97
N ALA A 235 -5.33 7.06 10.82
CA ALA A 235 -5.28 6.16 9.68
C ALA A 235 -5.57 6.91 8.37
N GLY A 236 -6.45 7.91 8.44
CA GLY A 236 -6.79 8.81 7.33
C GLY A 236 -5.60 9.63 6.85
N VAL A 237 -4.76 10.17 7.75
CA VAL A 237 -3.55 10.91 7.34
C VAL A 237 -2.59 10.01 6.56
N ALA A 238 -2.37 8.78 7.03
CA ALA A 238 -1.53 7.81 6.32
C ALA A 238 -2.16 7.34 5.00
N LEU A 239 -3.49 7.22 4.94
CA LEU A 239 -4.23 6.90 3.72
C LEU A 239 -4.09 8.00 2.67
N ASP A 240 -4.35 9.25 3.04
CA ASP A 240 -4.24 10.43 2.17
C ASP A 240 -2.86 10.51 1.53
N TRP A 241 -1.81 10.40 2.35
CA TRP A 241 -0.44 10.46 1.86
C TRP A 241 -0.13 9.35 0.85
N VAL A 242 -0.53 8.10 1.08
CA VAL A 242 -0.29 7.03 0.10
C VAL A 242 -1.12 7.22 -1.17
N LEU A 243 -2.39 7.61 -1.06
CA LEU A 243 -3.28 7.83 -2.20
C LEU A 243 -2.87 9.02 -3.07
N ASP A 244 -2.38 10.10 -2.48
CA ASP A 244 -1.78 11.23 -3.23
C ASP A 244 -0.61 10.74 -4.11
N GLY A 245 0.21 9.82 -3.59
CA GLY A 245 1.28 9.19 -4.37
C GLY A 245 0.74 8.36 -5.54
N ALA A 246 -0.32 7.60 -5.31
CA ALA A 246 -0.97 6.81 -6.36
C ALA A 246 -1.58 7.70 -7.46
N VAL A 247 -2.22 8.81 -7.08
CA VAL A 247 -2.78 9.80 -8.02
C VAL A 247 -1.68 10.44 -8.85
N ARG A 248 -0.55 10.82 -8.22
CA ARG A 248 0.63 11.35 -8.95
C ARG A 248 1.22 10.33 -9.91
N ALA A 249 1.13 9.04 -9.61
CA ALA A 249 1.50 7.94 -10.52
C ALA A 249 0.44 7.63 -11.60
N GLY A 250 -0.74 8.27 -11.52
CA GLY A 250 -1.79 8.20 -12.54
C GLY A 250 -2.97 7.28 -12.21
N ALA A 251 -3.18 6.91 -10.95
CA ALA A 251 -4.40 6.24 -10.50
C ALA A 251 -5.58 7.22 -10.45
N ALA A 252 -6.78 6.75 -10.81
CA ALA A 252 -8.02 7.51 -10.72
C ALA A 252 -8.75 7.21 -9.41
N LEU A 253 -9.12 8.24 -8.65
CA LEU A 253 -9.96 8.11 -7.46
C LEU A 253 -11.39 8.53 -7.77
N ARG A 254 -12.36 7.89 -7.11
CA ARG A 254 -13.77 8.29 -7.17
C ARG A 254 -13.91 9.70 -6.59
N GLN A 255 -14.78 10.50 -7.21
CA GLN A 255 -15.19 11.78 -6.62
C GLN A 255 -16.08 11.50 -5.41
N CYS A 256 -15.56 11.77 -4.21
CA CYS A 256 -16.33 11.76 -2.97
C CYS A 256 -16.59 13.22 -2.55
N PRO A 257 -17.87 13.67 -2.42
CA PRO A 257 -18.22 15.05 -2.07
C PRO A 257 -17.66 15.50 -0.72
N GLU A 258 -17.65 14.58 0.25
CA GLU A 258 -16.92 14.69 1.51
C GLU A 258 -15.50 14.19 1.26
N ARG A 259 -14.65 15.03 0.68
CA ARG A 259 -13.26 14.65 0.48
C ARG A 259 -12.62 14.29 1.84
N TYR A 260 -11.78 13.26 1.81
CA TYR A 260 -10.81 12.87 2.85
C TYR A 260 -9.74 13.96 3.08
N ALA A 261 -10.19 15.20 3.22
CA ALA A 261 -9.34 16.35 3.45
C ALA A 261 -8.88 16.29 4.91
N THR A 262 -7.82 15.51 5.16
CA THR A 262 -7.25 15.40 6.49
C THR A 262 -6.74 16.77 6.94
N ARG A 263 -7.07 17.16 8.18
CA ARG A 263 -6.74 18.47 8.74
C ARG A 263 -5.75 18.34 9.87
N GLY A 264 -5.11 19.44 10.25
CA GLY A 264 -4.22 19.52 11.41
C GLY A 264 -4.86 18.97 12.70
N ALA A 265 -6.17 19.12 12.86
CA ALA A 265 -6.93 18.56 13.99
C ALA A 265 -6.91 17.02 14.03
N ASP A 266 -6.87 16.34 12.89
CA ASP A 266 -6.84 14.88 12.79
C ASP A 266 -5.54 14.31 13.37
N ALA A 267 -4.43 15.04 13.17
CA ALA A 267 -3.13 14.69 13.75
C ALA A 267 -3.13 14.68 15.29
N LEU A 268 -4.05 15.43 15.91
CA LEU A 268 -4.21 15.55 17.35
C LEU A 268 -5.09 14.46 17.98
N ALA A 269 -5.73 13.60 17.17
CA ALA A 269 -6.63 12.57 17.67
C ALA A 269 -5.94 11.65 18.71
N GLY A 270 -6.53 11.46 19.89
CA GLY A 270 -5.90 10.68 20.96
C GLY A 270 -5.46 9.26 20.51
N GLY A 271 -4.23 8.87 20.81
CA GLY A 271 -3.69 7.56 20.42
C GLY A 271 -4.14 6.42 21.34
N VAL A 272 -4.05 5.18 20.86
CA VAL A 272 -4.08 4.01 21.75
C VAL A 272 -2.74 3.93 22.48
N PRO A 273 -2.68 3.72 23.81
CA PRO A 273 -1.43 3.53 24.51
C PRO A 273 -0.66 2.34 23.93
N ALA A 274 0.54 2.59 23.42
CA ALA A 274 1.42 1.53 22.96
C ALA A 274 2.19 0.94 24.15
N VAL A 275 2.25 -0.39 24.21
CA VAL A 275 3.01 -1.13 25.24
C VAL A 275 4.45 -1.38 24.78
N THR A 276 4.66 -1.42 23.46
CA THR A 276 5.95 -1.67 22.80
C THR A 276 6.22 -0.58 21.77
N PHE A 277 7.48 -0.13 21.70
CA PHE A 277 7.87 0.98 20.84
C PHE A 277 8.94 0.55 19.84
N ARG A 278 8.88 1.12 18.65
CA ARG A 278 9.97 0.98 17.66
C ARG A 278 11.02 2.04 17.93
N LYS A 279 12.28 1.70 17.66
CA LYS A 279 13.33 2.70 17.52
C LYS A 279 13.25 3.25 16.10
N VAL A 280 12.88 4.53 15.97
CA VAL A 280 12.87 5.23 14.69
C VAL A 280 14.32 5.40 14.23
N PRO A 281 14.68 5.05 12.98
CA PRO A 281 16.03 5.26 12.44
C PRO A 281 16.44 6.74 12.45
N GLU A 282 17.74 7.01 12.57
CA GLU A 282 18.27 8.38 12.65
C GLU A 282 18.05 9.18 11.36
N GLU A 283 18.02 8.50 10.21
CA GLU A 283 17.78 9.08 8.89
C GLU A 283 16.31 9.00 8.48
N ALA A 284 15.41 8.60 9.39
CA ALA A 284 14.00 8.45 9.07
C ALA A 284 13.35 9.79 8.71
N THR A 285 12.54 9.77 7.66
CA THR A 285 11.65 10.88 7.35
C THR A 285 10.35 10.70 8.12
N VAL A 286 9.86 11.76 8.75
CA VAL A 286 8.66 11.77 9.58
C VAL A 286 7.61 12.67 8.96
N HIS A 287 6.35 12.23 8.91
CA HIS A 287 5.28 13.03 8.34
C HIS A 287 5.04 14.31 9.14
N ALA A 288 4.79 15.44 8.48
CA ALA A 288 4.57 16.74 9.12
C ALA A 288 3.36 16.76 10.08
N SER A 289 2.41 15.83 9.97
CA SER A 289 1.35 15.66 10.97
C SER A 289 1.88 15.38 12.38
N VAL A 290 3.04 14.71 12.51
CA VAL A 290 3.69 14.48 13.81
C VAL A 290 4.21 15.80 14.41
N GLN A 291 4.59 16.75 13.57
CA GLN A 291 4.97 18.09 14.01
C GLN A 291 3.80 18.82 14.69
N CYS A 292 2.60 18.72 14.13
CA CYS A 292 1.39 19.27 14.74
C CYS A 292 1.15 18.67 16.13
N PHE A 293 1.31 17.35 16.27
CA PHE A 293 1.16 16.67 17.54
C PHE A 293 2.23 17.06 18.56
N LEU A 294 3.50 17.19 18.15
CA LEU A 294 4.61 17.61 19.03
C LEU A 294 4.38 18.98 19.66
N ARG A 295 3.80 19.93 18.91
CA ARG A 295 3.49 21.27 19.43
C ARG A 295 2.50 21.20 20.59
N ALA A 296 1.52 20.31 20.51
CA ALA A 296 0.55 20.08 21.57
C ALA A 296 1.07 19.16 22.69
N HIS A 297 1.99 18.23 22.37
CA HIS A 297 2.52 17.24 23.30
C HIS A 297 4.06 17.19 23.22
N PRO A 298 4.77 18.16 23.83
CA PRO A 298 6.21 18.28 23.68
C PRO A 298 6.97 17.01 24.06
N SER A 299 6.53 16.29 25.10
CA SER A 299 7.16 15.05 25.57
C SER A 299 7.26 13.93 24.52
N TYR A 300 6.49 14.00 23.43
CA TYR A 300 6.54 13.04 22.32
C TYR A 300 7.87 13.10 21.55
N TRP A 301 8.69 14.16 21.72
CA TRP A 301 10.04 14.24 21.14
C TRP A 301 10.91 13.02 21.48
N ARG A 302 10.66 12.38 22.63
CA ARG A 302 11.39 11.18 23.09
C ARG A 302 11.18 9.96 22.20
N ARG A 303 10.21 10.00 21.29
CA ARG A 303 9.91 8.94 20.30
C ARG A 303 10.61 9.14 18.97
N LEU A 304 11.23 10.29 18.75
CA LEU A 304 11.79 10.70 17.47
C LEU A 304 13.32 10.61 17.47
N PRO A 305 13.94 10.49 16.28
CA PRO A 305 15.39 10.58 16.15
C PRO A 305 15.88 11.99 16.53
N SER A 306 17.19 12.13 16.75
CA SER A 306 17.77 13.42 17.14
C SER A 306 17.68 14.45 16.02
N ARG A 307 17.71 14.00 14.76
CA ARG A 307 17.43 14.81 13.58
C ARG A 307 16.16 14.30 12.89
N VAL A 308 15.18 15.19 12.73
CA VAL A 308 13.93 14.89 12.03
C VAL A 308 13.90 15.59 10.68
N VAL A 309 13.68 14.83 9.61
CA VAL A 309 13.33 15.37 8.30
C VAL A 309 11.82 15.26 8.13
N TRP A 310 11.18 16.39 7.84
CA TRP A 310 9.72 16.45 7.69
C TRP A 310 9.31 16.12 6.25
N ALA A 311 8.53 15.04 6.07
CA ALA A 311 7.83 14.76 4.84
C ALA A 311 6.53 15.56 4.79
N ASP A 312 6.21 15.99 3.58
CA ASP A 312 4.90 16.56 3.23
C ASP A 312 4.49 17.77 4.09
N PRO A 313 5.29 18.85 4.12
CA PRO A 313 5.02 20.01 4.97
C PRO A 313 3.70 20.71 4.65
N ASP A 314 3.24 20.62 3.40
CA ASP A 314 2.02 21.28 2.92
C ASP A 314 0.76 20.40 3.03
N TRP A 315 0.84 19.26 3.71
CA TRP A 315 -0.27 18.29 3.82
C TRP A 315 -1.56 18.95 4.34
N ASP A 316 -1.47 19.77 5.38
CA ASP A 316 -2.63 20.43 6.00
C ASP A 316 -3.28 21.44 5.03
N ALA A 317 -2.46 22.16 4.26
CA ALA A 317 -2.93 23.12 3.25
C ALA A 317 -3.61 22.44 2.04
N ARG A 318 -3.36 21.15 1.78
CA ARG A 318 -4.11 20.41 0.74
C ARG A 318 -5.58 20.30 1.09
N SER A 319 -5.91 20.20 2.38
CA SER A 319 -7.30 20.11 2.84
C SER A 319 -8.11 21.36 2.46
N GLU A 320 -7.45 22.52 2.49
CA GLU A 320 -8.05 23.82 2.16
C GLU A 320 -8.22 24.02 0.64
N ARG A 321 -7.31 23.49 -0.17
CA ARG A 321 -7.39 23.53 -1.66
C ARG A 321 -8.45 22.60 -2.25
N LEU A 322 -8.93 21.65 -1.45
CA LEU A 322 -9.90 20.63 -1.86
C LEU A 322 -11.33 20.97 -1.47
N VAL A 323 -11.56 22.04 -0.70
CA VAL A 323 -12.89 22.62 -0.47
C VAL A 323 -13.43 23.03 -1.85
N PRO A 324 -14.61 22.55 -2.30
CA PRO A 324 -15.27 23.15 -3.44
C PRO A 324 -15.38 24.63 -3.10
N GLY A 325 -14.74 25.51 -3.88
CA GLY A 325 -14.83 26.95 -3.64
C GLY A 325 -16.28 27.26 -3.35
N SER A 326 -16.54 27.87 -2.19
CA SER A 326 -17.87 28.32 -1.78
C SER A 326 -18.59 28.76 -3.05
N ALA A 327 -19.65 28.03 -3.44
CA ALA A 327 -20.54 28.55 -4.45
C ALA A 327 -20.81 30.00 -4.04
N ALA A 328 -20.59 30.94 -4.96
CA ALA A 328 -20.76 32.34 -4.67
C ALA A 328 -22.09 32.49 -3.91
N PRO A 329 -22.13 33.22 -2.78
CA PRO A 329 -23.40 33.44 -2.10
C PRO A 329 -24.38 33.96 -3.16
N PRO A 330 -25.61 33.43 -3.20
CA PRO A 330 -26.57 33.85 -4.21
C PRO A 330 -26.64 35.38 -4.21
N PRO A 331 -26.70 36.03 -5.39
CA PRO A 331 -26.71 37.48 -5.46
C PRO A 331 -27.83 38.02 -4.57
N ALA A 332 -27.55 39.12 -3.87
CA ALA A 332 -28.39 39.73 -2.82
C ALA A 332 -29.79 40.22 -3.27
N ALA A 333 -30.27 39.79 -4.43
CA ALA A 333 -31.60 40.07 -4.96
C ALA A 333 -32.69 39.09 -4.47
N GLU A 334 -32.34 38.00 -3.77
CA GLU A 334 -33.33 37.03 -3.24
C GLU A 334 -33.49 37.09 -1.70
N ILE A 335 -33.34 38.28 -1.10
CA ILE A 335 -33.57 38.48 0.34
C ILE A 335 -34.97 39.06 0.70
N PRO A 336 -35.81 39.61 -0.20
CA PRO A 336 -37.18 39.96 0.16
C PRO A 336 -38.22 39.03 -0.48
N ALA A 337 -38.29 37.76 -0.05
CA ALA A 337 -39.47 36.91 -0.28
C ALA A 337 -39.81 35.98 0.90
N LEU A 338 -39.13 36.10 2.04
CA LEU A 338 -39.38 35.28 3.26
C LEU A 338 -39.88 36.09 4.46
N VAL A 339 -40.26 37.36 4.25
CA VAL A 339 -40.89 38.21 5.29
C VAL A 339 -42.36 38.54 4.95
N ALA A 340 -42.90 38.06 3.83
CA ALA A 340 -44.31 38.20 3.46
C ALA A 340 -45.05 36.85 3.51
N ALA A 341 -44.97 36.18 4.66
CA ALA A 341 -45.93 35.18 5.08
C ALA A 341 -46.01 35.26 6.61
N SER A 342 -46.77 36.25 7.08
CA SER A 342 -47.47 36.16 8.36
C SER A 342 -48.47 35.01 8.33
#